data_AF-A0A7V0IS06-F1
#
_entry.id   AF-A0A7V0IS06-F1
#
_cell.length_a   1.000
_cell.length_b   1.000
_cell.length_c   1.000
_cell.angle_alpha   90.00
_cell.angle_beta   90.00
_cell.angle_gamma   90.00
#
_symmetry.space_group_name_H-M   'P 1'
#
loop_
_entity.id
_entity.type
_entity.pdbx_description
1 polymer ?
#
loop_
_entity_poly.entity_id
_entity_poly.type
_entity_poly.pdbx_seq_one_letter_code
_entity_poly.pdbx_strand_id
1 'polypeptide(L)' 'MGGLSTIDGYHPFSDVPVTAYFNDAVAWMAEEGITLGVTENFYGAADSLTRGQAVSLVARASG' A
#
# COMPACT_ATOMS: atom_id res chain seq x y z
N MET A 1 -13.37 16.36 9.71
CA MET A 1 -12.01 16.61 10.24
C MET A 1 -11.02 16.12 9.19
N GLY A 2 -10.77 16.92 8.14
CA GLY A 2 -9.86 16.55 7.05
C GLY A 2 -8.53 17.24 7.28
N GLY A 3 -7.64 16.58 8.01
CA GLY A 3 -6.26 17.02 8.20
C GLY A 3 -5.47 16.76 6.94
N LEU A 4 -4.81 17.80 6.45
CA LEU A 4 -3.89 17.77 5.32
C LEU A 4 -2.73 16.82 5.65
N SER A 5 -2.67 15.64 5.04
CA SER A 5 -1.43 14.84 5.00
C SER A 5 -0.56 15.42 3.89
N THR A 6 0.26 16.43 4.22
CA THR A 6 1.18 17.14 3.29
C THR A 6 2.37 16.29 2.82
N ILE A 7 2.21 14.97 2.75
CA ILE A 7 3.23 14.05 2.25
C ILE A 7 2.52 13.08 1.32
N ASP A 8 2.44 13.45 0.05
CA ASP A 8 2.05 12.54 -1.03
C ASP A 8 2.99 11.33 -0.96
N GLY A 9 2.45 10.12 -0.84
CA GLY A 9 3.27 8.90 -0.63
C GLY A 9 3.43 8.40 0.83
N TYR A 10 2.75 8.99 1.82
CA TYR A 10 2.87 8.52 3.21
C TYR A 10 2.04 7.26 3.50
N HIS A 11 2.70 6.22 4.00
CA HIS A 11 2.10 4.97 4.47
C HIS A 11 2.86 4.40 5.69
N PRO A 12 2.28 3.51 6.50
CA PRO A 12 2.96 2.95 7.69
C PRO A 12 4.00 1.86 7.39
N PHE A 13 4.13 1.43 6.12
CA PHE A 13 4.99 0.30 5.75
C PHE A 13 6.49 0.65 5.80
N SER A 14 7.22 -0.08 6.63
CA SER A 14 8.66 0.13 6.87
C SER A 14 9.56 -0.44 5.77
N ASP A 15 9.04 -1.37 4.97
CA ASP A 15 9.74 -2.06 3.88
C ASP A 15 9.49 -1.43 2.50
N VAL A 16 8.81 -0.30 2.45
CA VAL A 16 8.59 0.48 1.22
C VAL A 16 9.34 1.81 1.34
N PRO A 17 10.54 1.92 0.74
CA PRO A 17 11.30 3.15 0.74
C PRO A 17 10.53 4.27 0.03
N VAL A 18 10.65 5.51 0.54
CA VAL A 18 10.07 6.70 -0.13
C VAL A 18 10.64 6.95 -1.53
N THR A 19 11.81 6.40 -1.83
CA THR A 19 12.45 6.47 -3.15
C THR A 19 12.02 5.33 -4.09
N ALA A 20 11.19 4.40 -3.62
CA ALA A 20 10.72 3.29 -4.45
C ALA A 20 9.75 3.83 -5.51
N TYR A 21 9.89 3.35 -6.75
CA TYR A 21 9.03 3.78 -7.86
C TYR A 21 7.53 3.47 -7.64
N PHE A 22 7.22 2.58 -6.69
CA PHE A 22 5.86 2.16 -6.34
C PHE A 22 5.38 2.75 -5.00
N ASN A 23 6.15 3.64 -4.36
CA ASN A 23 5.78 4.25 -3.08
C ASN A 23 4.42 4.96 -3.17
N ASP A 24 4.26 5.86 -4.13
CA ASP A 24 3.01 6.63 -4.32
C ASP A 24 1.81 5.70 -4.56
N ALA A 25 2.00 4.64 -5.35
CA ALA A 25 0.95 3.65 -5.61
C ALA A 25 0.56 2.89 -4.33
N VAL A 26 1.53 2.51 -3.50
CA VAL A 26 1.28 1.84 -2.22
C VAL A 26 0.58 2.76 -1.23
N ALA A 27 0.97 4.03 -1.19
CA ALA A 27 0.32 5.04 -0.35
C ALA A 27 -1.15 5.23 -0.76
N TRP A 28 -1.41 5.43 -2.06
CA TRP A 28 -2.78 5.52 -2.57
C TRP A 28 -3.61 4.27 -2.24
N MET A 29 -3.05 3.07 -2.45
CA MET A 29 -3.73 1.83 -2.09
C MET A 29 -4.01 1.72 -0.59
N ALA A 30 -3.15 2.26 0.28
CA ALA A 30 -3.37 2.26 1.72
C ALA A 30 -4.44 3.26 2.14
N GLU A 31 -4.44 4.45 1.53
CA GLU A 31 -5.45 5.49 1.77
C GLU A 31 -6.86 5.04 1.34
N GLU A 32 -6.97 4.38 0.19
CA GLU A 32 -8.24 3.82 -0.32
C GLU A 32 -8.62 2.49 0.36
N GLY A 33 -7.78 1.97 1.27
CA GLY A 33 -8.03 0.69 1.95
C GLY A 33 -7.96 -0.54 1.04
N ILE A 34 -7.35 -0.41 -0.14
CA ILE A 34 -7.10 -1.49 -1.09
C ILE A 34 -6.05 -2.45 -0.53
N THR A 35 -5.04 -1.93 0.17
CA THR A 35 -4.03 -2.73 0.87
C THR A 35 -3.97 -2.40 2.36
N LEU A 36 -3.77 -3.43 3.17
CA LEU A 36 -3.48 -3.32 4.62
C LEU A 36 -2.04 -3.76 4.93
N GLY A 37 -1.26 -4.11 3.90
CA GLY A 37 0.00 -4.83 4.06
C GLY A 37 -0.17 -6.29 4.48
N VAL A 38 0.96 -6.97 4.63
CA VAL A 38 1.04 -8.29 5.29
C VAL A 38 0.83 -8.13 6.80
N THR A 39 1.33 -7.03 7.36
CA THR A 39 1.03 -6.57 8.72
C THR A 39 0.83 -5.06 8.70
N GLU A 40 0.40 -4.47 9.82
CA GLU A 40 0.14 -3.02 9.95
C GLU A 40 1.32 -2.15 9.48
N ASN A 41 2.57 -2.63 9.63
CA ASN A 41 3.78 -1.88 9.32
C ASN A 41 4.66 -2.55 8.26
N PHE A 42 4.15 -3.58 7.57
CA PHE A 42 4.92 -4.35 6.58
C PHE A 42 4.07 -4.66 5.34
N TYR A 43 4.50 -4.17 4.19
CA TYR A 43 3.81 -4.36 2.90
C TYR A 43 4.16 -5.70 2.26
N GLY A 44 5.39 -6.18 2.40
CA GLY A 44 5.92 -7.37 1.71
C GLY A 44 6.43 -7.06 0.30
N ALA A 45 7.03 -5.88 0.07
CA ALA A 45 7.42 -5.47 -1.29
C ALA A 45 8.47 -6.37 -1.95
N ALA A 46 9.33 -7.01 -1.15
CA ALA A 46 10.34 -7.96 -1.60
C ALA A 46 9.85 -9.41 -1.60
N ASP A 47 8.66 -9.68 -1.08
CA ASP A 47 8.13 -11.03 -0.96
C ASP A 47 7.41 -11.45 -2.25
N SER A 48 7.47 -12.75 -2.53
CA SER A 48 6.71 -13.33 -3.64
C SER A 48 5.22 -13.26 -3.30
N LEU A 49 4.48 -12.41 -4.03
CA LEU A 49 3.04 -12.30 -3.85
C LEU A 49 2.35 -13.60 -4.28
N THR A 50 1.51 -14.17 -3.41
CA THR A 50 0.68 -15.30 -3.82
C THR A 50 -0.39 -14.83 -4.81
N ARG A 51 -0.84 -15.72 -5.70
CA ARG A 51 -1.94 -15.42 -6.64
C ARG A 51 -3.21 -14.95 -5.91
N GLY A 52 -3.49 -15.50 -4.73
CA GLY A 52 -4.65 -15.09 -3.92
C GLY A 52 -4.54 -13.66 -3.39
N GLN A 53 -3.34 -13.23 -2.97
CA GLN A 53 -3.10 -11.85 -2.56
C GLN A 53 -3.23 -10.88 -3.73
N ALA A 54 -2.71 -11.25 -4.91
CA ALA A 54 -2.81 -10.41 -6.11
C ALA A 54 -4.28 -10.18 -6.52
N VAL A 55 -5.08 -11.26 -6.55
CA VAL A 55 -6.52 -11.15 -6.87
C VAL A 55 -7.27 -10.32 -5.83
N SER A 56 -6.89 -10.42 -4.55
CA SER A 56 -7.54 -9.64 -3.49
C SER A 56 -7.30 -8.13 -3.65
N LEU A 57 -6.09 -7.73 -4.06
CA LEU A 57 -5.78 -6.33 -4.35
C LEU A 57 -6.57 -5.83 -5.56
N VAL A 58 -6.56 -6.60 -6.66
CA VAL A 58 -7.31 -6.26 -7.88
C VAL A 58 -8.81 -6.15 -7.61
N ALA A 59 -9.38 -7.07 -6.84
CA ALA A 59 -10.80 -7.05 -6.48
C ALA A 59 -11.17 -5.77 -5.70
N ARG A 60 -10.35 -5.37 -4.73
CA ARG A 60 -10.56 -4.14 -3.95
C ARG A 60 -10.38 -2.86 -4.77
N ALA A 61 -9.45 -2.87 -5.73
CA ALA A 61 -9.26 -1.73 -6.63
C ALA A 61 -10.38 -1.59 -7.68
N SER A 62 -11.21 -2.63 -7.87
CA SER A 62 -12.25 -2.69 -8.91
C SER A 62 -13.68 -2.42 -8.41
N GLY A 63 -13.87 -2.27 -7.10
CA GLY A 63 -15.17 -1.97 -6.46
C GLY A 63 -15.22 -0.53 -5.97
#